data_AF-F0VA41-F1
#
_entry.id   AF-F0VA41-F1
#
_cell.length_a   1.000
_cell.length_b   1.000
_cell.length_c   1.000
_cell.angle_alpha   90.00
_cell.angle_beta   90.00
_cell.angle_gamma   90.00
#
_symmetry.space_group_name_H-M   'P 1'
#
loop_
_entity.id
_entity.type
_entity.pdbx_description
1 polymer ?
#
loop_
_entity_poly.entity_id
_entity_poly.type
_entity_poly.pdbx_seq_one_letter_code
_entity_poly.pdbx_strand_id
1 'polypeptide(L)'
;MARTGNIQRLHVRLTTKTRKLMAVCIGGVLLLYGGQAVPDQLREGLQNRSLQQQAVALARLTVKGTDAMCELPAPATQDTAPAAGRLTLSSASMIATLQCSGASSASISTVPENLTQHVCDPKQTSNSSTCKFGNSAPATKEVTLKEVLGTTRTIQWTESQQSERNTKGQKWALELDAGDLPLTDKAFVVGCQSTTSGKSPNNNAACKLTVNVEARASSVGDHNVVTCAYGKNSNPKPLEVDMSTENNTLTIQCGTEGSLTPTSYTTDYCISDSTDLEACTKKAFVDILPTFSTSWWDTESQTGSAKLTIPETDFPETEQRLLVGCVPKTKTSQNGEQNDDRLTAKDEPQTQTATPTSCQVLVTVRAASAASYAAPAPTAVIAASGVAVMAAMFVKSL
;
A
#
# COMPACT_ATOMS: atom_id res chain seq x y z
N MET A 1 32.62 50.21 -16.06
CA MET A 1 33.27 50.29 -14.72
C MET A 1 33.09 48.89 -14.12
N ALA A 2 34.09 47.99 -14.01
CA ALA A 2 35.39 48.04 -13.28
C ALA A 2 35.18 48.25 -11.75
N ARG A 3 35.76 47.52 -10.78
CA ARG A 3 36.84 46.48 -10.68
C ARG A 3 36.29 45.17 -10.03
N THR A 4 36.91 43.98 -9.91
CA THR A 4 38.27 43.39 -10.21
C THR A 4 39.27 43.28 -9.02
N GLY A 5 39.57 42.04 -8.57
CA GLY A 5 40.60 41.64 -7.57
C GLY A 5 40.02 40.67 -6.50
N ASN A 6 40.46 39.43 -6.21
CA ASN A 6 41.67 38.60 -6.44
C ASN A 6 42.92 38.96 -5.62
N ILE A 7 43.38 38.08 -4.69
CA ILE A 7 44.75 37.47 -4.67
C ILE A 7 45.05 36.54 -3.44
N GLN A 8 45.60 35.35 -3.74
CA GLN A 8 46.60 34.48 -3.04
C GLN A 8 46.40 34.05 -1.56
N ARG A 9 46.40 32.75 -1.20
CA ARG A 9 47.45 31.68 -1.24
C ARG A 9 48.53 31.77 -0.15
N LEU A 10 48.69 30.68 0.62
CA LEU A 10 49.95 30.31 1.25
C LEU A 10 50.12 28.77 1.26
N HIS A 11 51.20 28.29 0.63
CA HIS A 11 51.66 26.89 0.72
C HIS A 11 52.54 26.73 1.96
N VAL A 12 52.51 25.56 2.59
CA VAL A 12 53.68 25.05 3.34
C VAL A 12 53.99 23.64 2.87
N ARG A 13 55.23 23.46 2.39
CA ARG A 13 55.82 22.18 1.97
C ARG A 13 57.22 22.16 2.57
N LEU A 14 57.53 21.20 3.45
CA LEU A 14 58.90 20.96 3.90
C LEU A 14 59.41 19.62 3.38
N THR A 15 60.73 19.57 3.16
CA THR A 15 61.40 18.60 2.31
C THR A 15 62.57 17.92 3.02
N THR A 16 62.72 16.62 2.76
CA THR A 16 63.99 15.87 2.63
C THR A 16 65.06 15.94 3.74
N LYS A 17 65.52 14.78 4.18
CA LYS A 17 66.93 14.36 3.96
C LYS A 17 67.14 12.85 4.09
N THR A 18 68.02 12.34 3.24
CA THR A 18 68.41 10.92 3.12
C THR A 18 69.66 10.59 3.95
N ARG A 19 70.00 9.29 3.99
CA ARG A 19 71.37 8.71 4.07
C ARG A 19 71.85 8.29 5.48
N LYS A 20 71.96 6.97 5.70
CA LYS A 20 73.24 6.21 5.64
C LYS A 20 73.01 4.69 5.80
N LEU A 21 73.82 3.91 5.09
CA LEU A 21 73.97 2.45 5.27
C LEU A 21 74.89 2.16 6.47
N MET A 22 74.65 1.03 7.13
CA MET A 22 75.73 0.20 7.71
C MET A 22 75.37 -1.27 7.50
N ALA A 23 76.28 -2.03 6.92
CA ALA A 23 76.21 -3.48 6.83
C ALA A 23 77.03 -4.10 7.96
N VAL A 24 76.55 -5.19 8.56
CA VAL A 24 77.34 -6.04 9.45
C VAL A 24 77.17 -7.48 8.99
N CYS A 25 78.17 -8.00 8.30
CA CYS A 25 78.33 -9.44 8.09
C CYS A 25 79.12 -10.01 9.26
N ILE A 26 78.60 -11.04 9.91
CA ILE A 26 79.40 -11.96 10.72
C ILE A 26 79.20 -13.35 10.10
N GLY A 27 80.30 -13.95 9.67
CA GLY A 27 80.33 -15.30 9.11
C GLY A 27 81.29 -16.21 9.88
N GLY A 28 81.17 -17.51 9.64
CA GLY A 28 81.96 -18.56 10.29
C GLY A 28 81.14 -19.34 11.33
N VAL A 29 81.26 -20.67 11.44
CA VAL A 29 82.15 -21.64 10.75
C VAL A 29 81.39 -22.97 10.57
N LEU A 30 81.72 -23.70 9.49
CA LEU A 30 81.22 -25.06 9.23
C LEU A 30 81.74 -26.08 10.25
N LEU A 31 80.88 -26.98 10.72
CA LEU A 31 81.26 -28.39 10.93
C LEU A 31 80.18 -29.32 10.38
N LEU A 32 80.64 -30.30 9.60
CA LEU A 32 79.84 -31.36 8.99
C LEU A 32 79.55 -32.45 10.03
N TYR A 33 78.36 -33.06 10.01
CA TYR A 33 78.20 -34.51 10.13
C TYR A 33 76.92 -34.94 9.40
N GLY A 34 77.00 -36.02 8.62
CA GLY A 34 75.96 -36.40 7.65
C GLY A 34 74.89 -37.32 8.21
N GLY A 35 73.70 -37.24 7.62
CA GLY A 35 72.64 -38.24 7.72
C GLY A 35 71.79 -38.20 6.45
N GLN A 36 71.81 -39.27 5.66
CA GLN A 36 70.93 -39.41 4.49
C GLN A 36 69.57 -39.95 4.91
N ALA A 37 68.48 -39.30 4.49
CA ALA A 37 67.19 -39.95 4.28
C ALA A 37 66.28 -39.09 3.37
N VAL A 38 66.00 -39.63 2.17
CA VAL A 38 64.79 -39.49 1.34
C VAL A 38 64.05 -38.13 1.25
N PRO A 39 63.90 -37.55 0.03
CA PRO A 39 62.98 -36.44 -0.19
C PRO A 39 61.53 -36.94 -0.35
N ASP A 40 60.64 -36.58 0.57
CA ASP A 40 59.19 -36.83 0.41
C ASP A 40 58.47 -35.55 -0.07
N GLN A 41 58.42 -35.37 -1.39
CA GLN A 41 57.50 -34.41 -2.01
C GLN A 41 56.08 -34.96 -1.96
N LEU A 42 55.28 -34.64 -0.93
CA LEU A 42 53.80 -34.69 -0.99
C LEU A 42 53.10 -34.13 0.27
N ARG A 43 53.18 -32.82 0.56
CA ARG A 43 52.37 -32.24 1.67
C ARG A 43 51.85 -30.79 1.54
N GLU A 44 51.54 -30.32 0.34
CA GLU A 44 50.80 -29.05 0.17
C GLU A 44 49.44 -29.18 -0.55
N GLY A 45 49.12 -30.37 -1.09
CA GLY A 45 47.88 -30.59 -1.87
C GLY A 45 46.60 -30.82 -1.06
N LEU A 46 46.67 -31.01 0.27
CA LEU A 46 45.52 -31.43 1.09
C LEU A 46 44.95 -30.37 2.04
N GLN A 47 45.65 -29.26 2.32
CA GLN A 47 45.14 -28.23 3.24
C GLN A 47 44.23 -27.19 2.55
N ASN A 48 44.38 -26.94 1.25
CA ASN A 48 43.52 -26.00 0.52
C ASN A 48 42.11 -26.51 0.20
N ARG A 49 41.78 -27.78 0.50
CA ARG A 49 40.43 -28.34 0.27
C ARG A 49 39.46 -28.11 1.43
N SER A 50 39.95 -27.63 2.58
CA SER A 50 39.17 -27.42 3.81
C SER A 50 38.62 -26.00 3.99
N LEU A 51 38.99 -25.05 3.12
CA LEU A 51 38.52 -23.66 3.13
C LEU A 51 37.65 -23.31 1.92
N GLN A 52 37.06 -24.32 1.27
CA GLN A 52 35.83 -24.08 0.51
C GLN A 52 34.69 -23.94 1.52
N GLN A 53 34.63 -22.73 2.09
CA GLN A 53 33.59 -22.26 2.99
C GLN A 53 32.23 -22.71 2.45
N GLN A 54 31.55 -23.60 3.18
CA GLN A 54 30.21 -24.06 2.83
C GLN A 54 29.30 -22.84 2.90
N ALA A 55 29.11 -22.18 1.77
CA ALA A 55 28.14 -21.12 1.62
C ALA A 55 26.77 -21.76 1.89
N VAL A 56 26.23 -21.48 3.08
CA VAL A 56 24.89 -21.92 3.46
C VAL A 56 23.95 -21.35 2.41
N ALA A 57 23.35 -22.23 1.61
CA ALA A 57 22.39 -21.81 0.61
C ALA A 57 21.14 -21.36 1.37
N LEU A 58 20.89 -20.05 1.39
CA LEU A 58 19.73 -19.44 2.05
C LEU A 58 18.58 -19.27 1.06
N ALA A 59 17.35 -19.28 1.57
CA ALA A 59 16.20 -18.81 0.80
C ALA A 59 16.42 -17.36 0.33
N ARG A 60 15.97 -17.06 -0.89
CA ARG A 60 16.04 -15.71 -1.46
C ARG A 60 14.65 -15.28 -1.87
N LEU A 61 14.25 -14.09 -1.45
CA LEU A 61 13.02 -13.44 -1.89
C LEU A 61 13.38 -12.14 -2.59
N THR A 62 13.13 -12.08 -3.89
CA THR A 62 13.30 -10.87 -4.71
C THR A 62 11.93 -10.26 -4.96
N VAL A 63 11.73 -8.98 -4.64
CA VAL A 63 10.50 -8.26 -4.95
C VAL A 63 10.80 -7.11 -5.90
N LYS A 64 10.01 -6.97 -6.97
CA LYS A 64 10.07 -5.87 -7.94
C LYS A 64 8.65 -5.38 -8.20
N GLY A 65 8.31 -4.18 -7.72
CA GLY A 65 6.94 -3.69 -7.76
C GLY A 65 6.00 -4.64 -7.01
N THR A 66 5.05 -5.24 -7.72
CA THR A 66 4.10 -6.24 -7.21
C THR A 66 4.44 -7.68 -7.60
N ASP A 67 5.60 -7.93 -8.23
CA ASP A 67 6.10 -9.27 -8.52
C ASP A 67 7.08 -9.74 -7.44
N ALA A 68 6.83 -10.90 -6.86
CA ALA A 68 7.69 -11.55 -5.87
C ALA A 68 8.17 -12.91 -6.37
N MET A 69 9.49 -13.15 -6.31
CA MET A 69 10.14 -14.40 -6.70
C MET A 69 10.90 -14.98 -5.52
N CYS A 70 10.46 -16.15 -5.05
CA CYS A 70 11.09 -16.97 -4.03
C CYS A 70 11.93 -18.08 -4.68
N GLU A 71 13.23 -18.10 -4.34
CA GLU A 71 14.16 -19.17 -4.68
C GLU A 71 14.49 -19.95 -3.41
N LEU A 72 14.09 -21.22 -3.36
CA LEU A 72 14.31 -22.12 -2.24
C LEU A 72 15.54 -23.02 -2.50
N PRO A 73 16.55 -23.01 -1.62
CA PRO A 73 17.71 -23.88 -1.75
C PRO A 73 17.34 -25.35 -1.55
N ALA A 74 18.30 -26.25 -1.81
CA ALA A 74 18.19 -27.60 -1.28
C ALA A 74 18.13 -27.57 0.26
N PRO A 75 17.48 -28.55 0.92
CA PRO A 75 17.29 -28.55 2.37
C PRO A 75 18.62 -28.42 3.11
N ALA A 76 18.71 -27.40 3.98
CA ALA A 76 19.92 -27.15 4.77
C ALA A 76 20.04 -28.13 5.95
N THR A 77 21.24 -28.22 6.53
CA THR A 77 21.49 -28.95 7.79
C THR A 77 21.34 -28.06 9.03
N GLN A 78 20.89 -26.82 8.85
CA GLN A 78 20.69 -25.83 9.91
C GLN A 78 19.40 -25.04 9.67
N ASP A 79 18.78 -24.64 10.77
CA ASP A 79 17.64 -23.74 10.76
C ASP A 79 18.00 -22.36 10.22
N THR A 80 17.15 -21.86 9.32
CA THR A 80 17.30 -20.54 8.71
C THR A 80 16.01 -19.76 8.86
N ALA A 81 16.09 -18.51 9.29
CA ALA A 81 14.94 -17.63 9.36
C ALA A 81 14.34 -17.42 7.95
N PRO A 82 13.00 -17.31 7.80
CA PRO A 82 12.39 -17.11 6.49
C PRO A 82 12.89 -15.85 5.79
N ALA A 83 13.15 -15.94 4.49
CA ALA A 83 13.45 -14.79 3.65
C ALA A 83 12.22 -13.88 3.58
N ALA A 84 12.26 -12.76 4.30
CA ALA A 84 11.13 -11.85 4.44
C ALA A 84 11.15 -10.73 3.39
N GLY A 85 9.97 -10.36 2.88
CA GLY A 85 9.79 -9.31 1.88
C GLY A 85 8.39 -8.73 1.91
N ARG A 86 8.19 -7.58 1.28
CA ARG A 86 6.88 -6.89 1.23
C ARG A 86 6.61 -6.36 -0.17
N LEU A 87 5.34 -6.41 -0.58
CA LEU A 87 4.80 -5.69 -1.72
C LEU A 87 3.53 -4.94 -1.32
N THR A 88 3.07 -4.02 -2.16
CA THR A 88 1.87 -3.22 -1.90
C THR A 88 0.96 -3.22 -3.13
N LEU A 89 -0.31 -3.60 -2.94
CA LEU A 89 -1.38 -3.42 -3.90
C LEU A 89 -2.09 -2.08 -3.64
N SER A 90 -2.50 -1.40 -4.71
CA SER A 90 -3.16 -0.09 -4.68
C SER A 90 -3.98 0.12 -5.96
N SER A 91 -4.71 1.23 -6.07
CA SER A 91 -5.42 1.59 -7.32
C SER A 91 -4.51 1.75 -8.54
N ALA A 92 -3.21 2.01 -8.34
CA ALA A 92 -2.21 2.06 -9.41
C ALA A 92 -1.57 0.70 -9.74
N SER A 93 -1.76 -0.31 -8.89
CA SER A 93 -1.12 -1.63 -9.00
C SER A 93 -1.99 -2.72 -8.35
N MET A 94 -2.92 -3.26 -9.14
CA MET A 94 -3.98 -4.19 -8.69
C MET A 94 -3.63 -5.68 -8.77
N ILE A 95 -2.53 -6.03 -9.44
CA ILE A 95 -2.10 -7.42 -9.65
C ILE A 95 -0.81 -7.67 -8.87
N ALA A 96 -0.79 -8.73 -8.07
CA ALA A 96 0.42 -9.25 -7.42
C ALA A 96 0.74 -10.65 -7.94
N THR A 97 2.04 -10.96 -8.09
CA THR A 97 2.48 -12.32 -8.41
C THR A 97 3.42 -12.88 -7.35
N LEU A 98 3.30 -14.18 -7.09
CA LEU A 98 4.20 -14.96 -6.24
C LEU A 98 4.70 -16.16 -7.06
N GLN A 99 5.94 -16.10 -7.50
CA GLN A 99 6.63 -17.24 -8.10
C GLN A 99 7.49 -17.92 -7.05
N CYS A 100 7.33 -19.24 -6.92
CA CYS A 100 8.11 -20.07 -6.02
C CYS A 100 8.84 -21.14 -6.81
N SER A 101 10.15 -21.20 -6.63
CA SER A 101 11.06 -22.10 -7.33
C SER A 101 12.01 -22.76 -6.32
N GLY A 102 12.56 -23.91 -6.68
CA GLY A 102 13.44 -24.63 -5.78
C GLY A 102 14.39 -25.58 -6.50
N ALA A 103 15.39 -26.07 -5.77
CA ALA A 103 16.30 -27.10 -6.27
C ALA A 103 15.52 -28.34 -6.74
N SER A 104 16.01 -29.02 -7.78
CA SER A 104 15.33 -30.17 -8.41
C SER A 104 15.00 -31.32 -7.45
N SER A 105 15.74 -31.46 -6.35
CA SER A 105 15.53 -32.44 -5.28
C SER A 105 14.50 -32.02 -4.21
N ALA A 106 14.10 -30.74 -4.16
CA ALA A 106 13.10 -30.27 -3.22
C ALA A 106 11.67 -30.49 -3.76
N SER A 107 10.72 -30.65 -2.84
CA SER A 107 9.30 -30.31 -3.07
C SER A 107 9.03 -28.94 -2.46
N ILE A 108 8.06 -28.23 -3.03
CA ILE A 108 7.68 -26.87 -2.64
C ILE A 108 6.22 -26.93 -2.20
N SER A 109 5.87 -26.21 -1.13
CA SER A 109 4.48 -25.92 -0.78
C SER A 109 4.32 -24.41 -0.59
N THR A 110 3.11 -23.90 -0.78
CA THR A 110 2.74 -22.55 -0.33
C THR A 110 2.51 -22.53 1.19
N VAL A 111 2.42 -21.32 1.74
CA VAL A 111 1.92 -21.02 3.09
C VAL A 111 0.92 -19.88 2.94
N PRO A 112 -0.40 -20.08 3.22
CA PRO A 112 -1.06 -21.34 3.55
C PRO A 112 -0.90 -22.45 2.51
N GLU A 113 -1.14 -23.71 2.92
CA GLU A 113 -1.06 -24.86 2.01
C GLU A 113 -2.07 -24.76 0.86
N ASN A 114 -3.24 -24.15 1.10
CA ASN A 114 -4.24 -23.88 0.06
C ASN A 114 -4.40 -22.37 -0.21
N LEU A 115 -3.51 -21.83 -1.03
CA LEU A 115 -3.50 -20.41 -1.40
C LEU A 115 -4.75 -19.95 -2.19
N THR A 116 -5.50 -20.88 -2.79
CA THR A 116 -6.78 -20.55 -3.47
C THR A 116 -7.90 -20.19 -2.49
N GLN A 117 -7.79 -20.61 -1.23
CA GLN A 117 -8.84 -20.41 -0.22
C GLN A 117 -8.41 -19.46 0.90
N HIS A 118 -7.14 -19.53 1.31
CA HIS A 118 -6.67 -18.87 2.53
C HIS A 118 -5.39 -18.06 2.35
N VAL A 119 -5.30 -17.02 3.18
CA VAL A 119 -4.09 -16.23 3.46
C VAL A 119 -3.90 -16.13 4.97
N CYS A 120 -2.72 -15.73 5.41
CA CYS A 120 -2.41 -15.57 6.83
C CYS A 120 -2.71 -14.14 7.31
N ASP A 121 -3.50 -13.96 8.38
CA ASP A 121 -3.73 -12.64 8.98
C ASP A 121 -2.62 -12.31 10.01
N PRO A 122 -1.77 -11.29 9.78
CA PRO A 122 -0.75 -10.86 10.73
C PRO A 122 -1.29 -10.29 12.06
N LYS A 123 -2.58 -9.96 12.14
CA LYS A 123 -3.23 -9.42 13.35
C LYS A 123 -3.88 -10.49 14.23
N GLN A 124 -4.13 -11.69 13.71
CA GLN A 124 -4.80 -12.77 14.44
C GLN A 124 -3.79 -13.86 14.86
N THR A 125 -3.20 -13.69 16.05
CA THR A 125 -2.48 -14.76 16.75
C THR A 125 -3.47 -15.75 17.37
N SER A 126 -3.20 -17.05 17.29
CA SER A 126 -4.08 -18.09 17.83
C SER A 126 -3.28 -19.32 18.24
N ASN A 127 -3.72 -20.02 19.29
CA ASN A 127 -3.15 -21.30 19.73
C ASN A 127 -3.34 -22.42 18.68
N SER A 128 -4.20 -22.22 17.68
CA SER A 128 -4.43 -23.10 16.53
C SER A 128 -3.88 -22.51 15.22
N SER A 129 -2.89 -21.63 15.29
CA SER A 129 -2.26 -21.01 14.11
C SER A 129 -1.59 -22.06 13.21
N THR A 130 -1.98 -22.04 11.93
CA THR A 130 -1.54 -23.00 10.90
C THR A 130 -0.44 -22.43 10.01
N CYS A 131 -0.38 -21.10 9.86
CA CYS A 131 0.63 -20.41 9.09
C CYS A 131 2.01 -20.46 9.76
N LYS A 132 2.81 -21.45 9.32
CA LYS A 132 4.20 -21.68 9.71
C LYS A 132 5.11 -21.45 8.50
N PHE A 133 6.19 -20.70 8.70
CA PHE A 133 7.21 -20.45 7.69
C PHE A 133 8.51 -21.11 8.15
N GLY A 134 8.77 -22.32 7.66
CA GLY A 134 9.86 -23.15 8.19
C GLY A 134 9.63 -23.48 9.67
N ASN A 135 10.69 -23.42 10.48
CA ASN A 135 10.64 -23.71 11.92
C ASN A 135 10.13 -22.53 12.78
N SER A 136 9.63 -21.45 12.17
CA SER A 136 9.02 -20.36 12.95
C SER A 136 7.88 -20.89 13.83
N ALA A 137 7.79 -20.43 15.08
CA ALA A 137 6.56 -20.59 15.86
C ALA A 137 5.35 -20.13 15.01
N PRO A 138 4.23 -20.85 15.03
CA PRO A 138 3.10 -20.52 14.18
C PRO A 138 2.58 -19.13 14.57
N ALA A 139 2.63 -18.21 13.61
CA ALA A 139 2.56 -16.78 13.92
C ALA A 139 1.15 -16.19 13.74
N THR A 140 0.31 -16.85 12.94
CA THR A 140 -0.88 -16.23 12.34
C THR A 140 -1.96 -17.26 12.01
N LYS A 141 -3.22 -16.82 12.01
CA LYS A 141 -4.41 -17.62 11.65
C LYS A 141 -4.66 -17.56 10.13
N GLU A 142 -5.12 -18.67 9.55
CA GLU A 142 -5.68 -18.72 8.20
C GLU A 142 -7.08 -18.07 8.14
N VAL A 143 -7.26 -17.20 7.16
CA VAL A 143 -8.50 -16.46 6.88
C VAL A 143 -8.72 -16.36 5.38
N THR A 144 -9.93 -16.00 4.95
CA THR A 144 -10.18 -15.72 3.52
C THR A 144 -9.75 -14.30 3.16
N LEU A 145 -9.35 -14.06 1.90
CA LEU A 145 -9.07 -12.69 1.42
C LEU A 145 -10.28 -11.76 1.58
N LYS A 146 -11.49 -12.30 1.40
CA LYS A 146 -12.76 -11.59 1.63
C LYS A 146 -12.89 -11.06 3.07
N GLU A 147 -12.52 -11.88 4.05
CA GLU A 147 -12.52 -11.52 5.48
C GLU A 147 -11.47 -10.42 5.79
N VAL A 148 -10.26 -10.53 5.23
CA VAL A 148 -9.19 -9.54 5.43
C VAL A 148 -9.53 -8.18 4.82
N LEU A 149 -10.04 -8.20 3.58
CA LEU A 149 -10.28 -6.98 2.80
C LEU A 149 -11.67 -6.36 3.07
N GLY A 150 -12.58 -7.09 3.72
CA GLY A 150 -13.93 -6.61 4.05
C GLY A 150 -14.85 -6.52 2.82
N THR A 151 -14.62 -7.36 1.81
CA THR A 151 -15.29 -7.27 0.50
C THR A 151 -16.51 -8.19 0.41
N THR A 152 -17.32 -8.04 -0.64
CA THR A 152 -18.43 -8.96 -0.95
C THR A 152 -18.02 -10.05 -1.95
N ARG A 153 -17.16 -9.73 -2.91
CA ARG A 153 -16.61 -10.63 -3.94
C ARG A 153 -15.73 -11.71 -3.32
N THR A 154 -15.74 -12.91 -3.90
CA THR A 154 -14.78 -13.96 -3.56
C THR A 154 -13.47 -13.69 -4.32
N ILE A 155 -12.40 -13.42 -3.57
CA ILE A 155 -11.07 -13.09 -4.10
C ILE A 155 -10.13 -14.24 -3.74
N GLN A 156 -9.33 -14.71 -4.71
CA GLN A 156 -8.46 -15.89 -4.56
C GLN A 156 -7.15 -15.70 -5.32
N TRP A 157 -6.09 -16.38 -4.87
CA TRP A 157 -4.90 -16.56 -5.72
C TRP A 157 -5.17 -17.64 -6.76
N THR A 158 -4.70 -17.42 -7.98
CA THR A 158 -4.85 -18.34 -9.12
C THR A 158 -3.49 -18.89 -9.53
N GLU A 159 -3.39 -20.21 -9.73
CA GLU A 159 -2.16 -20.84 -10.20
C GLU A 159 -2.04 -20.72 -11.73
N SER A 160 -0.94 -20.12 -12.19
CA SER A 160 -0.59 -19.99 -13.60
C SER A 160 -0.03 -21.31 -14.13
N GLN A 161 -0.69 -21.87 -15.14
CA GLN A 161 -0.29 -23.11 -15.83
C GLN A 161 0.94 -22.92 -16.74
N GLN A 162 2.08 -22.51 -16.19
CA GLN A 162 3.32 -22.31 -16.96
C GLN A 162 4.14 -23.60 -17.05
N SER A 163 3.90 -24.35 -18.12
CA SER A 163 4.50 -25.66 -18.41
C SER A 163 5.93 -25.58 -19.00
N GLU A 164 6.82 -24.85 -18.35
CA GLU A 164 8.25 -24.86 -18.71
C GLU A 164 8.93 -26.14 -18.18
N ARG A 165 9.25 -27.04 -19.12
CA ARG A 165 9.57 -28.48 -18.91
C ARG A 165 10.64 -28.85 -17.87
N ASN A 166 11.42 -27.90 -17.33
CA ASN A 166 12.64 -28.19 -16.59
C ASN A 166 12.75 -27.52 -15.20
N THR A 167 11.77 -26.74 -14.75
CA THR A 167 11.79 -26.10 -13.42
C THR A 167 10.61 -26.53 -12.57
N LYS A 168 10.89 -27.17 -11.42
CA LYS A 168 9.91 -27.33 -10.35
C LYS A 168 9.62 -25.96 -9.73
N GLY A 169 8.60 -25.29 -10.24
CA GLY A 169 8.14 -24.03 -9.69
C GLY A 169 6.65 -23.84 -9.90
N GLN A 170 6.03 -23.12 -8.98
CA GLN A 170 4.63 -22.71 -9.02
C GLN A 170 4.59 -21.20 -9.16
N LYS A 171 3.64 -20.68 -9.93
CA LYS A 171 3.43 -19.23 -10.06
C LYS A 171 1.98 -18.91 -9.77
N TRP A 172 1.78 -17.98 -8.85
CA TRP A 172 0.47 -17.56 -8.38
C TRP A 172 0.24 -16.10 -8.74
N ALA A 173 -1.00 -15.75 -9.09
CA ALA A 173 -1.43 -14.38 -9.35
C ALA A 173 -2.67 -14.04 -8.52
N LEU A 174 -2.70 -12.84 -7.97
CA LEU A 174 -3.84 -12.24 -7.28
C LEU A 174 -4.22 -10.95 -8.01
N GLU A 175 -5.49 -10.82 -8.38
CA GLU A 175 -6.04 -9.66 -9.10
C GLU A 175 -7.23 -9.07 -8.33
N LEU A 176 -7.13 -7.77 -8.05
CA LEU A 176 -8.16 -6.99 -7.36
C LEU A 176 -8.91 -6.09 -8.35
N ASP A 177 -10.23 -6.06 -8.23
CA ASP A 177 -11.06 -5.04 -8.86
C ASP A 177 -11.05 -3.76 -7.99
N ALA A 178 -11.43 -2.61 -8.56
CA ALA A 178 -11.58 -1.37 -7.78
C ALA A 178 -12.56 -1.52 -6.59
N GLY A 179 -13.54 -2.42 -6.73
CA GLY A 179 -14.50 -2.79 -5.69
C GLY A 179 -13.91 -3.61 -4.53
N ASP A 180 -12.70 -4.15 -4.67
CA ASP A 180 -12.05 -4.98 -3.65
C ASP A 180 -11.04 -4.23 -2.77
N LEU A 181 -10.62 -3.03 -3.17
CA LEU A 181 -9.73 -2.23 -2.32
C LEU A 181 -10.43 -1.90 -0.99
N PRO A 182 -9.82 -2.17 0.16
CA PRO A 182 -10.47 -2.08 1.45
C PRO A 182 -10.81 -0.62 1.84
N LEU A 183 -11.60 -0.44 2.91
CA LEU A 183 -11.88 0.88 3.47
C LEU A 183 -10.76 1.39 4.39
N THR A 184 -9.97 0.51 5.02
CA THR A 184 -8.71 0.86 5.72
C THR A 184 -7.56 0.06 5.15
N ASP A 185 -6.33 0.54 5.34
CA ASP A 185 -5.14 -0.20 4.89
C ASP A 185 -5.07 -1.58 5.56
N LYS A 186 -4.99 -2.64 4.74
CA LYS A 186 -4.92 -4.03 5.20
C LYS A 186 -3.55 -4.62 4.89
N ALA A 187 -3.23 -5.72 5.55
CA ALA A 187 -2.12 -6.56 5.19
C ALA A 187 -2.47 -8.03 5.45
N PHE A 188 -1.97 -8.92 4.60
CA PHE A 188 -1.95 -10.35 4.83
C PHE A 188 -0.57 -10.91 4.49
N VAL A 189 -0.32 -12.16 4.86
CA VAL A 189 0.95 -12.83 4.62
C VAL A 189 0.70 -14.10 3.81
N VAL A 190 1.57 -14.34 2.84
CA VAL A 190 1.66 -15.57 2.04
C VAL A 190 3.12 -15.96 1.90
N GLY A 191 3.40 -17.10 1.27
CA GLY A 191 4.75 -17.42 0.84
C GLY A 191 4.89 -18.88 0.48
N CYS A 192 6.12 -19.40 0.55
CA CYS A 192 6.45 -20.75 0.14
C CYS A 192 7.56 -21.33 1.02
N GLN A 193 7.60 -22.65 1.12
CA GLN A 193 8.62 -23.38 1.86
C GLN A 193 9.02 -24.66 1.14
N SER A 194 10.26 -25.08 1.35
CA SER A 194 10.74 -26.40 0.93
C SER A 194 10.17 -27.47 1.86
N THR A 195 9.75 -28.61 1.33
CA THR A 195 9.36 -29.77 2.12
C THR A 195 10.30 -30.95 1.84
N THR A 196 10.57 -31.77 2.86
CA THR A 196 11.45 -32.96 2.74
C THR A 196 10.74 -34.26 3.10
N SER A 197 10.52 -35.09 2.09
CA SER A 197 10.11 -36.48 2.30
C SER A 197 11.26 -37.31 2.88
N GLY A 198 11.31 -37.47 4.21
CA GLY A 198 11.98 -38.61 4.85
C GLY A 198 13.12 -38.33 5.85
N LYS A 199 13.51 -37.08 6.15
CA LYS A 199 14.40 -36.75 7.28
C LYS A 199 13.99 -35.45 7.95
N SER A 200 13.91 -35.47 9.29
CA SER A 200 13.62 -34.38 10.25
C SER A 200 12.76 -33.21 9.73
N PRO A 201 11.52 -32.99 10.23
CA PRO A 201 10.62 -31.92 9.78
C PRO A 201 11.10 -30.49 10.10
N ASN A 202 12.33 -30.34 10.58
CA ASN A 202 12.87 -29.17 11.25
C ASN A 202 14.00 -28.46 10.45
N ASN A 203 14.00 -28.46 9.11
CA ASN A 203 15.01 -27.72 8.31
C ASN A 203 14.42 -27.14 7.00
N ASN A 204 13.18 -26.66 7.06
CA ASN A 204 12.50 -26.14 5.87
C ASN A 204 12.92 -24.69 5.60
N ALA A 205 13.61 -24.45 4.48
CA ALA A 205 13.84 -23.09 3.98
C ALA A 205 12.50 -22.47 3.54
N ALA A 206 12.27 -21.19 3.84
CA ALA A 206 11.00 -20.53 3.55
C ALA A 206 11.17 -19.07 3.10
N CYS A 207 10.21 -18.56 2.35
CA CYS A 207 10.00 -17.15 2.06
C CYS A 207 8.69 -16.68 2.71
N LYS A 208 8.71 -15.51 3.36
CA LYS A 208 7.55 -14.85 3.97
C LYS A 208 7.29 -13.53 3.24
N LEU A 209 6.21 -13.46 2.47
CA LEU A 209 5.79 -12.28 1.73
C LEU A 209 4.61 -11.62 2.43
N THR A 210 4.81 -10.41 2.97
CA THR A 210 3.70 -9.57 3.43
C THR A 210 3.15 -8.77 2.24
N VAL A 211 1.87 -8.97 1.92
CA VAL A 211 1.15 -8.16 0.95
C VAL A 211 0.39 -7.08 1.73
N ASN A 212 0.78 -5.82 1.54
CA ASN A 212 -0.04 -4.70 1.96
C ASN A 212 -1.10 -4.44 0.87
N VAL A 213 -2.28 -3.98 1.26
CA VAL A 213 -3.30 -3.45 0.34
C VAL A 213 -3.72 -2.08 0.85
N GLU A 214 -3.39 -1.04 0.08
CA GLU A 214 -3.82 0.32 0.38
C GLU A 214 -5.35 0.43 0.27
N ALA A 215 -5.96 1.21 1.16
CA ALA A 215 -7.37 1.52 1.05
C ALA A 215 -7.68 2.27 -0.26
N ARG A 216 -8.93 2.17 -0.72
CA ARG A 216 -9.42 3.04 -1.79
C ARG A 216 -9.35 4.51 -1.38
N ALA A 217 -9.27 5.41 -2.36
CA ALA A 217 -9.59 6.82 -2.13
C ALA A 217 -11.07 6.95 -1.78
N SER A 218 -11.41 7.89 -0.91
CA SER A 218 -12.81 8.31 -0.76
C SER A 218 -13.26 9.01 -2.04
N SER A 219 -14.53 8.86 -2.43
CA SER A 219 -15.02 9.33 -3.73
C SER A 219 -16.47 9.79 -3.69
N VAL A 220 -16.82 10.71 -4.59
CA VAL A 220 -18.20 11.06 -4.92
C VAL A 220 -18.57 10.38 -6.24
N GLY A 221 -19.63 9.57 -6.22
CA GLY A 221 -20.25 8.96 -7.40
C GLY A 221 -21.51 9.69 -7.83
N ASP A 222 -22.25 9.09 -8.76
CA ASP A 222 -23.51 9.64 -9.29
C ASP A 222 -24.54 9.92 -8.18
N HIS A 223 -25.43 10.89 -8.40
CA HIS A 223 -26.49 11.29 -7.46
C HIS A 223 -25.97 11.63 -6.05
N ASN A 224 -24.79 12.25 -5.97
CA ASN A 224 -24.13 12.65 -4.72
C ASN A 224 -23.94 11.50 -3.72
N VAL A 225 -23.63 10.30 -4.23
CA VAL A 225 -23.28 9.14 -3.39
C VAL A 225 -21.81 9.22 -3.02
N VAL A 226 -21.53 9.59 -1.77
CA VAL A 226 -20.20 9.65 -1.19
C VAL A 226 -19.84 8.31 -0.55
N THR A 227 -18.76 7.69 -1.01
CA THR A 227 -18.17 6.50 -0.38
C THR A 227 -16.89 6.90 0.35
N CYS A 228 -16.88 6.76 1.67
CA CYS A 228 -15.76 7.12 2.52
C CYS A 228 -14.83 5.92 2.81
N ALA A 229 -13.53 6.19 2.78
CA ALA A 229 -12.46 5.31 3.22
C ALA A 229 -11.52 6.06 4.18
N TYR A 230 -10.59 5.33 4.80
CA TYR A 230 -9.86 5.75 6.01
C TYR A 230 -8.38 5.34 6.02
N GLY A 231 -7.86 4.80 4.93
CA GLY A 231 -6.42 4.52 4.81
C GLY A 231 -5.59 5.79 4.84
N LYS A 232 -4.27 5.62 4.96
CA LYS A 232 -3.30 6.72 5.06
C LYS A 232 -3.45 7.77 3.96
N ASN A 233 -3.77 7.31 2.75
CA ASN A 233 -3.83 8.12 1.54
C ASN A 233 -5.27 8.34 1.05
N SER A 234 -6.30 7.87 1.77
CA SER A 234 -7.70 7.88 1.30
C SER A 234 -8.31 9.28 1.18
N ASN A 235 -7.89 10.22 2.03
CA ASN A 235 -8.47 11.56 2.16
C ASN A 235 -7.40 12.66 2.05
N PRO A 236 -6.79 12.88 0.86
CA PRO A 236 -5.77 13.92 0.68
C PRO A 236 -6.35 15.35 0.67
N LYS A 237 -7.68 15.47 0.48
CA LYS A 237 -8.47 16.71 0.54
C LYS A 237 -9.92 16.36 0.89
N PRO A 238 -10.75 17.33 1.33
CA PRO A 238 -12.19 17.14 1.42
C PRO A 238 -12.81 16.71 0.09
N LEU A 239 -13.87 15.92 0.15
CA LEU A 239 -14.76 15.68 -0.97
C LEU A 239 -15.74 16.85 -1.08
N GLU A 240 -15.93 17.34 -2.29
CA GLU A 240 -16.83 18.45 -2.60
C GLU A 240 -18.11 17.89 -3.24
N VAL A 241 -19.27 18.29 -2.74
CA VAL A 241 -20.58 17.85 -3.24
C VAL A 241 -21.49 19.06 -3.42
N ASP A 242 -22.11 19.18 -4.59
CA ASP A 242 -23.09 20.21 -4.88
C ASP A 242 -24.52 19.63 -4.82
N MET A 243 -25.37 20.24 -4.00
CA MET A 243 -26.81 19.96 -3.97
C MET A 243 -27.56 21.11 -4.67
N SER A 244 -28.49 20.77 -5.55
CA SER A 244 -29.40 21.70 -6.22
C SER A 244 -30.82 21.13 -6.24
N THR A 245 -31.78 21.92 -6.73
CA THR A 245 -33.16 21.48 -6.98
C THR A 245 -33.24 20.21 -7.83
N GLU A 246 -32.36 20.03 -8.81
CA GLU A 246 -32.34 18.87 -9.71
C GLU A 246 -31.55 17.67 -9.15
N ASN A 247 -30.63 17.93 -8.21
CA ASN A 247 -29.80 16.93 -7.54
C ASN A 247 -29.88 17.14 -6.03
N ASN A 248 -31.07 16.88 -5.50
CA ASN A 248 -31.50 17.31 -4.17
C ASN A 248 -31.18 16.33 -3.05
N THR A 249 -30.42 15.27 -3.35
CA THR A 249 -30.00 14.26 -2.39
C THR A 249 -28.50 14.31 -2.12
N LEU A 250 -28.09 13.79 -0.97
CA LEU A 250 -26.72 13.49 -0.60
C LEU A 250 -26.75 12.16 0.16
N THR A 251 -25.98 11.17 -0.27
CA THR A 251 -25.84 9.90 0.46
C THR A 251 -24.41 9.76 0.94
N ILE A 252 -24.19 9.56 2.24
CA ILE A 252 -22.87 9.36 2.82
C ILE A 252 -22.78 7.92 3.32
N GLN A 253 -21.83 7.16 2.78
CA GLN A 253 -21.57 5.76 3.14
C GLN A 253 -20.27 5.69 3.95
N CYS A 254 -20.38 5.58 5.28
CA CYS A 254 -19.21 5.38 6.13
C CYS A 254 -18.73 3.92 6.17
N GLY A 255 -19.59 2.97 5.77
CA GLY A 255 -19.31 1.54 5.89
C GLY A 255 -19.24 1.07 7.34
N THR A 256 -18.87 -0.20 7.50
CA THR A 256 -18.74 -0.83 8.82
C THR A 256 -17.60 -0.27 9.66
N GLU A 257 -16.56 0.30 9.04
CA GLU A 257 -15.32 0.75 9.69
C GLU A 257 -15.32 2.22 10.13
N GLY A 258 -16.29 3.03 9.69
CA GLY A 258 -16.43 4.44 10.09
C GLY A 258 -17.79 4.81 10.67
N SER A 259 -17.87 6.02 11.23
CA SER A 259 -19.08 6.59 11.85
C SER A 259 -19.37 7.99 11.31
N LEU A 260 -20.64 8.28 11.04
CA LEU A 260 -21.10 9.61 10.63
C LEU A 260 -20.78 10.67 11.68
N THR A 261 -20.34 11.84 11.21
CA THR A 261 -19.92 12.97 12.05
C THR A 261 -20.47 14.28 11.47
N PRO A 262 -21.04 15.19 12.31
CA PRO A 262 -21.18 15.09 13.77
C PRO A 262 -22.09 13.93 14.19
N THR A 263 -21.95 13.42 15.42
CA THR A 263 -22.83 12.36 15.94
C THR A 263 -24.31 12.75 15.98
N SER A 264 -24.58 14.06 15.95
CA SER A 264 -25.88 14.71 15.83
C SER A 264 -26.20 15.15 14.38
N TYR A 265 -25.67 14.46 13.36
CA TYR A 265 -25.87 14.80 11.92
C TYR A 265 -27.33 14.94 11.47
N THR A 266 -28.29 14.42 12.24
CA THR A 266 -29.73 14.59 11.96
C THR A 266 -30.27 15.97 12.35
N THR A 267 -29.54 16.76 13.15
CA THR A 267 -29.90 18.14 13.56
C THR A 267 -28.81 19.17 13.29
N ASP A 268 -27.54 18.73 13.29
CA ASP A 268 -26.36 19.60 13.29
C ASP A 268 -25.42 19.27 12.12
N TYR A 269 -24.68 20.28 11.68
CA TYR A 269 -23.56 20.16 10.76
C TYR A 269 -22.30 20.83 11.33
N CYS A 270 -21.12 20.49 10.82
CA CYS A 270 -19.86 21.17 11.14
C CYS A 270 -19.69 22.44 10.29
N ILE A 271 -19.17 23.53 10.87
CA ILE A 271 -18.79 24.72 10.07
C ILE A 271 -17.76 24.36 8.99
N SER A 272 -17.91 24.97 7.80
CA SER A 272 -17.22 24.54 6.57
C SER A 272 -15.73 24.92 6.48
N ASP A 273 -15.23 25.71 7.43
CA ASP A 273 -13.83 26.04 7.66
C ASP A 273 -13.14 25.14 8.70
N SER A 274 -13.86 24.17 9.27
CA SER A 274 -13.30 23.26 10.28
C SER A 274 -12.29 22.27 9.67
N THR A 275 -11.05 22.32 10.15
CA THR A 275 -9.96 21.44 9.71
C THR A 275 -9.99 20.05 10.37
N ASP A 276 -10.67 19.92 11.51
CA ASP A 276 -10.92 18.65 12.20
C ASP A 276 -12.43 18.35 12.18
N LEU A 277 -12.79 17.15 11.74
CA LEU A 277 -14.18 16.72 11.68
C LEU A 277 -14.68 16.27 13.07
N GLU A 278 -13.80 15.77 13.95
CA GLU A 278 -14.18 15.20 15.26
C GLU A 278 -14.40 16.28 16.31
N ALA A 279 -13.51 17.27 16.37
CA ALA A 279 -13.62 18.43 17.26
C ALA A 279 -14.34 19.63 16.60
N CYS A 280 -15.13 19.40 15.55
CA CYS A 280 -15.73 20.47 14.76
C CYS A 280 -16.70 21.34 15.58
N THR A 281 -16.79 22.63 15.24
CA THR A 281 -17.85 23.49 15.78
C THR A 281 -19.16 23.20 15.07
N LYS A 282 -20.18 22.82 15.84
CA LYS A 282 -21.51 22.45 15.34
C LYS A 282 -22.40 23.68 15.16
N LYS A 283 -23.27 23.64 14.15
CA LYS A 283 -24.41 24.55 13.92
C LYS A 283 -25.65 23.76 13.54
N ALA A 284 -26.85 24.30 13.76
CA ALA A 284 -28.08 23.59 13.47
C ALA A 284 -28.48 23.76 12.00
N PHE A 285 -28.99 22.72 11.33
CA PHE A 285 -29.41 22.86 9.92
C PHE A 285 -30.47 23.95 9.72
N VAL A 286 -31.32 24.20 10.71
CA VAL A 286 -32.33 25.29 10.69
C VAL A 286 -31.72 26.69 10.53
N ASP A 287 -30.44 26.88 10.87
CA ASP A 287 -29.73 28.17 10.72
C ASP A 287 -29.48 28.52 9.23
N ILE A 288 -29.47 27.51 8.35
CA ILE A 288 -29.16 27.64 6.91
C ILE A 288 -30.27 27.10 5.99
N LEU A 289 -31.18 26.28 6.53
CA LEU A 289 -32.33 25.67 5.86
C LEU A 289 -33.55 25.86 6.79
N PRO A 290 -34.26 27.01 6.76
CA PRO A 290 -35.23 27.36 7.79
C PRO A 290 -36.42 26.38 7.95
N THR A 291 -36.76 25.64 6.90
CA THR A 291 -37.81 24.61 6.89
C THR A 291 -37.30 23.19 7.19
N PHE A 292 -36.03 23.05 7.57
CA PHE A 292 -35.39 21.76 7.83
C PHE A 292 -36.17 20.90 8.83
N SER A 293 -36.34 19.63 8.47
CA SER A 293 -36.86 18.58 9.34
C SER A 293 -35.83 17.46 9.48
N THR A 294 -35.73 16.88 10.67
CA THR A 294 -34.91 15.68 10.90
C THR A 294 -35.35 14.49 10.03
N SER A 295 -36.60 14.49 9.56
CA SER A 295 -37.14 13.50 8.61
C SER A 295 -36.57 13.60 7.19
N TRP A 296 -35.74 14.61 6.89
CA TRP A 296 -34.98 14.69 5.64
C TRP A 296 -33.80 13.73 5.62
N TRP A 297 -33.40 13.19 6.77
CA TRP A 297 -32.38 12.15 6.91
C TRP A 297 -33.01 10.76 7.01
N ASP A 298 -32.74 9.91 6.03
CA ASP A 298 -32.94 8.45 6.11
C ASP A 298 -31.62 7.79 6.56
N THR A 299 -31.67 6.80 7.45
CA THR A 299 -30.49 6.22 8.11
C THR A 299 -30.49 4.71 8.05
N GLU A 300 -29.53 4.15 7.32
CA GLU A 300 -29.28 2.71 7.28
C GLU A 300 -28.21 2.33 8.32
N SER A 301 -28.69 2.03 9.53
CA SER A 301 -27.83 1.74 10.69
C SER A 301 -26.89 0.54 10.51
N GLN A 302 -27.23 -0.43 9.63
CA GLN A 302 -26.40 -1.61 9.39
C GLN A 302 -25.18 -1.33 8.49
N THR A 303 -25.30 -0.41 7.53
CA THR A 303 -24.21 -0.10 6.58
C THR A 303 -23.38 1.11 7.01
N GLY A 304 -23.83 1.85 8.04
CA GLY A 304 -23.22 3.12 8.42
C GLY A 304 -23.48 4.21 7.38
N SER A 305 -24.62 4.12 6.68
CA SER A 305 -24.99 5.06 5.62
C SER A 305 -26.16 5.94 6.05
N ALA A 306 -26.16 7.20 5.61
CA ALA A 306 -27.31 8.09 5.74
C ALA A 306 -27.52 8.90 4.46
N LYS A 307 -28.78 9.20 4.16
CA LYS A 307 -29.20 9.97 3.00
C LYS A 307 -29.98 11.21 3.44
N LEU A 308 -29.45 12.38 3.12
CA LEU A 308 -30.16 13.65 3.19
C LEU A 308 -30.94 13.85 1.88
N THR A 309 -32.19 14.30 1.99
CA THR A 309 -33.02 14.75 0.86
C THR A 309 -33.64 16.10 1.20
N ILE A 310 -33.25 17.17 0.50
CA ILE A 310 -33.86 18.49 0.64
C ILE A 310 -35.06 18.54 -0.33
N PRO A 311 -36.29 18.83 0.11
CA PRO A 311 -37.40 19.04 -0.81
C PRO A 311 -37.10 20.18 -1.80
N GLU A 312 -37.52 20.04 -3.06
CA GLU A 312 -37.18 21.00 -4.13
C GLU A 312 -37.64 22.44 -3.81
N THR A 313 -38.72 22.60 -3.04
CA THR A 313 -39.27 23.89 -2.60
C THR A 313 -38.58 24.49 -1.37
N ASP A 314 -37.71 23.72 -0.70
CA ASP A 314 -37.08 24.06 0.59
C ASP A 314 -35.58 24.39 0.46
N PHE A 315 -35.10 24.62 -0.77
CA PHE A 315 -33.76 25.14 -1.02
C PHE A 315 -33.62 26.61 -0.53
N PRO A 316 -32.44 27.00 -0.03
CA PRO A 316 -32.23 28.32 0.52
C PRO A 316 -32.24 29.42 -0.56
N GLU A 317 -32.52 30.66 -0.18
CA GLU A 317 -32.46 31.82 -1.11
C GLU A 317 -31.01 32.19 -1.49
N THR A 318 -30.03 31.79 -0.68
CA THR A 318 -28.59 32.07 -0.87
C THR A 318 -27.79 30.79 -0.68
N GLU A 319 -26.66 30.67 -1.38
CA GLU A 319 -25.79 29.48 -1.30
C GLU A 319 -25.27 29.26 0.13
N GLN A 320 -25.36 28.02 0.61
CA GLN A 320 -24.93 27.60 1.94
C GLN A 320 -23.82 26.55 1.84
N ARG A 321 -22.88 26.56 2.77
CA ARG A 321 -21.78 25.58 2.83
C ARG A 321 -21.68 24.94 4.21
N LEU A 322 -21.83 23.62 4.25
CA LEU A 322 -21.82 22.79 5.46
C LEU A 322 -20.79 21.67 5.32
N LEU A 323 -20.21 21.25 6.45
CA LEU A 323 -19.30 20.12 6.52
C LEU A 323 -19.95 18.98 7.31
N VAL A 324 -19.87 17.79 6.75
CA VAL A 324 -20.25 16.51 7.38
C VAL A 324 -19.21 15.46 6.97
N GLY A 325 -19.37 14.20 7.38
CA GLY A 325 -18.56 13.12 6.85
C GLY A 325 -18.43 11.92 7.77
N CYS A 326 -17.31 11.21 7.68
CA CYS A 326 -17.08 9.97 8.40
C CYS A 326 -15.73 9.95 9.12
N VAL A 327 -15.72 9.42 10.35
CA VAL A 327 -14.51 9.25 11.17
C VAL A 327 -14.23 7.75 11.43
N PRO A 328 -12.97 7.31 11.53
CA PRO A 328 -12.65 5.91 11.79
C PRO A 328 -13.12 5.44 13.18
N LYS A 329 -13.84 4.31 13.27
CA LYS A 329 -14.35 3.76 14.55
C LYS A 329 -13.26 3.35 15.54
N THR A 330 -12.02 3.16 15.07
CA THR A 330 -10.87 2.78 15.91
C THR A 330 -10.47 3.83 16.96
N LYS A 331 -11.07 5.02 16.93
CA LYS A 331 -10.90 6.06 17.96
C LYS A 331 -11.83 5.92 19.16
N THR A 332 -12.88 5.09 19.10
CA THR A 332 -13.93 5.03 20.13
C THR A 332 -13.76 3.89 21.15
N SER A 333 -12.57 3.28 21.24
CA SER A 333 -12.28 2.18 22.17
C SER A 333 -10.89 2.27 22.80
N GLN A 334 -10.55 3.44 23.35
CA GLN A 334 -9.54 3.56 24.41
C GLN A 334 -10.14 4.25 25.63
N ASN A 335 -11.02 3.52 26.33
CA ASN A 335 -11.36 3.76 27.73
C ASN A 335 -11.79 2.41 28.34
N GLY A 336 -10.83 1.70 28.91
CA GLY A 336 -11.01 0.35 29.46
C GLY A 336 -9.66 -0.34 29.64
N GLU A 337 -9.27 -0.49 30.91
CA GLU A 337 -8.17 -1.35 31.38
C GLU A 337 -6.75 -0.98 30.95
N GLN A 338 -6.17 -0.04 31.70
CA GLN A 338 -4.76 -0.18 32.08
C GLN A 338 -4.58 -1.54 32.78
N ASN A 339 -3.72 -2.40 32.25
CA ASN A 339 -2.88 -3.25 33.09
C ASN A 339 -1.43 -3.06 32.67
N ASP A 340 -0.63 -2.65 33.65
CA ASP A 340 0.82 -2.55 33.55
C ASP A 340 1.40 -3.96 33.62
N ASP A 341 2.07 -4.40 32.55
CA ASP A 341 3.15 -5.36 32.70
C ASP A 341 4.30 -5.04 31.74
N ARG A 342 5.37 -4.51 32.32
CA ARG A 342 6.66 -4.36 31.64
C ARG A 342 7.30 -5.74 31.55
N LEU A 343 7.71 -6.20 30.37
CA LEU A 343 8.99 -6.91 30.21
C LEU A 343 9.44 -7.12 28.74
N THR A 344 10.72 -6.81 28.52
CA THR A 344 11.60 -7.24 27.41
C THR A 344 11.21 -6.94 25.96
N ALA A 345 11.88 -5.93 25.39
CA ALA A 345 12.07 -5.80 23.96
C ALA A 345 13.02 -6.88 23.39
N LYS A 346 12.67 -7.43 22.22
CA LYS A 346 13.58 -7.99 21.21
C LYS A 346 12.90 -7.88 19.83
N ASP A 347 13.71 -7.74 18.79
CA ASP A 347 13.29 -7.26 17.47
C ASP A 347 12.18 -8.08 16.79
N GLU A 348 11.03 -7.43 16.57
CA GLU A 348 10.08 -7.78 15.51
C GLU A 348 9.88 -6.54 14.62
N PRO A 349 9.85 -6.66 13.27
CA PRO A 349 9.67 -5.49 12.42
C PRO A 349 8.23 -4.98 12.55
N GLN A 350 8.08 -3.91 13.34
CA GLN A 350 6.81 -3.24 13.57
C GLN A 350 6.08 -3.00 12.25
N THR A 351 4.91 -3.62 12.11
CA THR A 351 3.96 -3.21 11.08
C THR A 351 3.47 -1.84 11.50
N GLN A 352 4.00 -0.80 10.86
CA GLN A 352 3.58 0.58 11.07
C GLN A 352 2.11 0.71 10.67
N THR A 353 1.21 0.57 11.64
CA THR A 353 -0.20 0.88 11.46
C THR A 353 -0.30 2.36 11.15
N ALA A 354 -0.53 2.70 9.89
CA ALA A 354 -0.63 4.07 9.46
C ALA A 354 -1.80 4.76 10.17
N THR A 355 -1.63 6.02 10.54
CA THR A 355 -2.67 6.82 11.19
C THR A 355 -3.87 6.92 10.25
N PRO A 356 -5.06 6.43 10.62
CA PRO A 356 -6.22 6.44 9.73
C PRO A 356 -6.71 7.88 9.53
N THR A 357 -7.20 8.18 8.34
CA THR A 357 -7.66 9.52 7.96
C THR A 357 -9.19 9.63 8.03
N SER A 358 -9.71 10.80 8.39
CA SER A 358 -11.16 11.07 8.40
C SER A 358 -11.62 11.58 7.03
N CYS A 359 -12.81 11.17 6.62
CA CYS A 359 -13.43 11.54 5.35
C CYS A 359 -14.28 12.80 5.53
N GLN A 360 -13.77 13.94 5.09
CA GLN A 360 -14.48 15.22 5.13
C GLN A 360 -15.32 15.42 3.86
N VAL A 361 -16.59 15.76 4.02
CA VAL A 361 -17.56 15.98 2.95
C VAL A 361 -18.09 17.41 3.06
N LEU A 362 -17.51 18.28 2.24
CA LEU A 362 -17.90 19.68 2.10
C LEU A 362 -19.06 19.77 1.11
N VAL A 363 -20.23 20.14 1.61
CA VAL A 363 -21.46 20.20 0.84
C VAL A 363 -21.81 21.67 0.57
N THR A 364 -22.01 22.00 -0.70
CA THR A 364 -22.53 23.29 -1.16
C THR A 364 -24.00 23.12 -1.53
N VAL A 365 -24.90 23.72 -0.76
CA VAL A 365 -26.33 23.78 -1.09
C VAL A 365 -26.58 25.05 -1.87
N ARG A 366 -26.88 24.90 -3.17
CA ARG A 366 -27.08 26.02 -4.08
C ARG A 366 -28.39 26.76 -3.77
N ALA A 367 -28.46 28.03 -4.13
CA ALA A 367 -29.68 28.81 -4.00
C ALA A 367 -30.79 28.28 -4.94
N ALA A 368 -32.06 28.30 -4.51
CA ALA A 368 -33.20 27.83 -5.31
C ALA A 368 -33.32 28.53 -6.68
N SER A 369 -32.86 29.78 -6.78
CA SER A 369 -32.86 30.59 -8.01
C SER A 369 -31.64 30.36 -8.93
N ALA A 370 -30.70 29.49 -8.53
CA ALA A 370 -29.51 29.17 -9.33
C ALA A 370 -29.78 28.17 -10.48
N ALA A 371 -30.98 27.59 -10.55
CA ALA A 371 -31.45 26.83 -11.71
C ALA A 371 -31.36 27.73 -12.96
N SER A 372 -30.49 27.36 -13.89
CA SER A 372 -30.13 28.23 -15.01
C SER A 372 -31.32 28.46 -15.95
N TYR A 373 -31.91 29.65 -15.87
CA TYR A 373 -32.71 30.21 -16.96
C TYR A 373 -31.81 30.37 -18.20
N ALA A 374 -31.74 29.31 -19.00
CA ALA A 374 -31.34 29.39 -20.40
C ALA A 374 -32.42 30.22 -21.13
N ALA A 375 -32.31 31.55 -21.02
CA ALA A 375 -33.18 32.46 -21.74
C ALA A 375 -33.09 32.13 -23.23
N PRO A 376 -34.21 31.84 -23.92
CA PRO A 376 -34.16 31.56 -25.35
C PRO A 376 -33.63 32.81 -26.04
N ALA A 377 -32.46 32.66 -26.69
CA ALA A 377 -31.88 33.73 -27.47
C ALA A 377 -32.93 34.19 -28.51
N PRO A 378 -33.26 35.49 -28.59
CA PRO A 378 -34.25 35.95 -29.55
C PRO A 378 -33.75 35.66 -30.95
N THR A 379 -34.46 34.78 -31.66
CA THR A 379 -34.17 34.47 -33.05
C THR A 379 -34.42 35.72 -33.89
N ALA A 380 -33.33 36.41 -34.25
CA ALA A 380 -33.39 37.53 -35.17
C ALA A 380 -33.88 37.04 -36.53
N VAL A 381 -35.16 37.28 -36.83
CA VAL A 381 -35.75 37.00 -38.14
C VAL A 381 -35.17 37.98 -39.15
N ILE A 382 -34.09 37.57 -39.81
CA ILE A 382 -33.53 38.30 -40.94
C ILE A 382 -34.48 38.11 -42.12
N ALA A 383 -35.31 39.11 -42.38
CA ALA A 383 -36.14 39.19 -43.57
C ALA A 383 -35.24 39.43 -44.81
N ALA A 384 -34.85 38.35 -45.48
CA ALA A 384 -34.11 38.42 -46.74
C ALA A 384 -35.04 38.77 -47.91
N SER A 385 -35.26 40.07 -48.15
CA SER A 385 -35.81 40.54 -49.42
C SER A 385 -34.73 40.43 -50.51
N GLY A 386 -35.01 39.62 -51.53
CA GLY A 386 -34.06 39.34 -52.60
C GLY A 386 -33.94 40.48 -53.62
N VAL A 387 -32.74 40.66 -54.16
CA VAL A 387 -32.52 41.26 -55.49
C VAL A 387 -31.53 40.37 -56.24
N ALA A 388 -31.99 39.77 -57.35
CA ALA A 388 -31.12 39.08 -58.27
C ALA A 388 -30.50 40.11 -59.23
N VAL A 389 -29.16 40.15 -59.31
CA VAL A 389 -28.44 40.88 -60.37
C VAL A 389 -27.57 39.88 -61.12
N MET A 390 -28.03 39.51 -62.31
CA MET A 390 -27.24 38.78 -63.30
C MET A 390 -26.27 39.75 -63.97
N ALA A 391 -24.97 39.52 -63.87
CA ALA A 391 -23.96 40.17 -64.70
C ALA A 391 -22.95 39.12 -65.16
N ALA A 392 -22.94 38.86 -66.47
CA ALA A 392 -22.03 37.95 -67.13
C ALA A 392 -20.82 38.71 -67.73
N MET A 393 -20.00 37.97 -68.50
CA MET A 393 -18.77 38.36 -69.20
C MET A 393 -17.49 38.25 -68.35
N PHE A 394 -16.34 37.78 -68.85
CA PHE A 394 -15.89 36.90 -69.96
C PHE A 394 -14.37 37.16 -70.05
N VAL A 395 -13.53 36.12 -70.21
CA VAL A 395 -12.18 36.18 -70.85
C VAL A 395 -11.07 36.96 -70.09
N LYS A 396 -9.76 36.63 -70.12
CA LYS A 396 -8.94 35.42 -70.34
C LYS A 396 -7.45 35.83 -70.18
N SER A 397 -6.59 34.94 -69.66
CA SER A 397 -5.10 34.97 -69.76
C SER A 397 -4.32 36.17 -69.19
N LEU A 398 -3.36 35.89 -68.30
CA LEU A 398 -2.02 35.45 -68.77
C LEU A 398 -1.62 34.17 -68.03
#